data_AF-A0A962DMX9-F1
#
_entry.id   AF-A0A962DMX9-F1
#
_cell.length_a   1.000
_cell.length_b   1.000
_cell.length_c   1.000
_cell.angle_alpha   90.00
_cell.angle_beta   90.00
_cell.angle_gamma   90.00
#
_symmetry.space_group_name_H-M   'P 1'
#
loop_
_entity.id
_entity.type
_entity.pdbx_description
1 polymer ?
#
loop_
_entity_poly.entity_id
_entity_poly.type
_entity_poly.pdbx_seq_one_letter_code
_entity_poly.pdbx_strand_id
1 'polypeptide(L)' 'MRELDVLLLRYLDETFPLAPEADRRAFEQLLSWQDPDIVDLLAGRVGSKDPGLRHVVKQLLIRSPD' A
#
# COMPACT_ATOMS: atom_id res chain seq x y z
N MET A 1 -12.15 5.12 -0.37
CA MET A 1 -12.58 5.46 -1.77
C MET A 1 -12.60 4.18 -2.59
N ARG A 2 -13.59 3.93 -3.47
CA ARG A 2 -13.80 2.59 -4.07
C ARG A 2 -12.56 2.00 -4.79
N GLU A 3 -11.79 2.80 -5.52
CA GLU A 3 -10.55 2.33 -6.18
C GLU A 3 -9.45 1.97 -5.16
N LEU A 4 -9.29 2.77 -4.10
CA LEU A 4 -8.34 2.48 -3.04
C LEU A 4 -8.69 1.17 -2.33
N ASP A 5 -9.97 0.99 -1.98
CA ASP A 5 -10.47 -0.25 -1.39
C ASP A 5 -10.16 -1.48 -2.27
N VAL A 6 -10.40 -1.39 -3.58
CA VAL A 6 -10.11 -2.49 -4.53
C VAL A 6 -8.61 -2.79 -4.59
N LEU A 7 -7.76 -1.76 -4.65
CA LEU A 7 -6.30 -1.91 -4.62
C LEU A 7 -5.81 -2.60 -3.35
N LEU A 8 -6.27 -2.12 -2.19
CA LEU A 8 -5.88 -2.65 -0.89
C LEU A 8 -6.37 -4.09 -0.69
N LEU A 9 -7.63 -4.38 -1.04
CA LEU A 9 -8.19 -5.73 -0.97
C LEU A 9 -7.44 -6.71 -1.88
N ARG A 10 -7.09 -6.27 -3.09
CA ARG A 10 -6.35 -7.12 -4.03
C ARG A 10 -4.93 -7.41 -3.54
N TYR A 11 -4.25 -6.44 -2.94
CA TYR A 11 -2.97 -6.67 -2.29
C TYR A 11 -3.10 -7.61 -1.09
N LEU A 12 -4.15 -7.43 -0.28
CA LEU A 12 -4.44 -8.26 0.88
C LEU A 12 -4.71 -9.73 0.50
N ASP A 13 -5.42 -9.97 -0.59
CA ASP A 13 -5.78 -11.32 -1.02
C ASP A 13 -4.60 -12.03 -1.71
N GLU A 14 -3.89 -11.34 -2.61
CA GLU A 14 -2.88 -11.97 -3.46
C GLU A 14 -1.45 -11.87 -2.91
N THR A 15 -1.06 -10.76 -2.27
CA THR A 15 0.35 -10.48 -1.91
C THR A 15 0.62 -10.60 -0.42
N PHE A 16 -0.26 -10.09 0.42
CA PHE A 16 -0.10 -10.13 1.88
C PHE A 16 0.22 -11.52 2.46
N PRO A 17 -0.39 -12.65 2.01
CA PRO A 17 -0.02 -13.97 2.52
C PRO A 17 1.39 -14.44 2.13
N LEU A 18 1.94 -13.90 1.04
CA LEU A 18 3.28 -14.22 0.52
C LEU A 18 4.34 -13.18 0.94
N ALA A 19 3.89 -12.02 1.43
CA ALA A 19 4.75 -10.91 1.79
C ALA A 19 5.59 -11.21 3.04
N PRO A 20 6.86 -10.77 3.08
CA PRO A 20 7.69 -10.91 4.27
C PRO A 20 7.10 -10.11 5.44
N GLU A 21 7.45 -10.49 6.67
CA GLU A 21 6.90 -9.87 7.89
C GLU A 21 7.08 -8.34 7.93
N ALA A 22 8.21 -7.84 7.40
CA ALA A 22 8.46 -6.40 7.30
C ALA A 22 7.43 -5.68 6.40
N ASP A 23 7.07 -6.27 5.26
CA ASP A 23 6.09 -5.71 4.33
C ASP A 23 4.66 -5.83 4.88
N ARG A 24 4.36 -6.92 5.58
CA ARG A 24 3.07 -7.09 6.26
C ARG A 24 2.86 -6.02 7.33
N ARG A 25 3.87 -5.79 8.18
CA ARG A 25 3.84 -4.71 9.18
C ARG A 25 3.72 -3.33 8.57
N ALA A 26 4.44 -3.08 7.47
CA ALA A 26 4.33 -1.81 6.75
C ALA A 26 2.93 -1.62 6.15
N PHE A 27 2.31 -2.68 5.62
CA PHE A 27 0.94 -2.62 5.11
C PHE A 27 -0.08 -2.38 6.24
N GLU A 28 0.07 -3.04 7.39
CA GLU A 28 -0.77 -2.78 8.57
C GLU A 28 -0.64 -1.33 9.07
N GLN A 29 0.58 -0.78 9.05
CA GLN A 29 0.82 0.62 9.36
C GLN A 29 0.14 1.54 8.34
N LEU A 30 0.21 1.22 7.05
CA LEU A 30 -0.45 1.97 5.98
C LEU A 30 -1.99 1.99 6.19
N LEU A 31 -2.59 0.86 6.60
CA LEU A 31 -4.03 0.77 6.89
C LEU A 31 -4.46 1.62 8.10
N SER A 32 -3.51 2.08 8.94
CA SER A 32 -3.81 2.99 10.05
C SER A 32 -3.87 4.45 9.62
N TRP A 33 -3.51 4.78 8.37
CA TRP A 33 -3.55 6.13 7.83
C TRP A 33 -4.94 6.46 7.28
N GLN A 34 -5.24 7.75 7.08
CA GLN A 34 -6.49 8.15 6.43
C GLN A 34 -6.42 7.88 4.92
N ASP A 35 -7.55 7.54 4.29
CA ASP A 35 -7.66 7.39 2.83
C ASP A 35 -6.92 8.49 2.03
N PRO A 36 -7.13 9.80 2.29
CA PRO A 36 -6.44 10.86 1.53
C PRO A 36 -4.92 10.79 1.67
N ASP A 37 -4.39 10.50 2.86
CA ASP A 37 -2.93 10.38 3.07
C ASP A 37 -2.34 9.20 2.30
N ILE A 38 -3.06 8.07 2.26
CA ILE A 38 -2.66 6.90 1.48
C ILE A 38 -2.66 7.23 -0.01
N VAL A 39 -3.67 7.94 -0.50
CA VAL A 39 -3.74 8.38 -1.91
C VAL A 39 -2.59 9.34 -2.23
N ASP A 40 -2.27 10.28 -1.36
CA ASP A 40 -1.14 11.20 -1.55
C ASP A 40 0.22 10.48 -1.56
N LEU A 41 0.37 9.45 -0.73
CA LEU A 41 1.54 8.58 -0.72
C LEU A 41 1.66 7.75 -2.01
N LEU A 42 0.56 7.14 -2.47
CA LEU A 42 0.51 6.37 -3.72
C LEU A 42 0.77 7.28 -4.93
N ALA A 43 0.22 8.49 -4.95
CA ALA A 43 0.45 9.49 -5.98
C ALA A 43 1.86 10.12 -5.94
N GLY A 44 2.70 9.75 -4.96
CA GLY A 44 4.05 10.28 -4.79
C GLY A 44 4.09 11.74 -4.35
N ARG A 45 2.97 12.31 -3.87
CA ARG A 45 2.91 13.66 -3.32
C ARG A 45 3.50 13.73 -1.91
N VAL A 46 3.41 12.63 -1.17
CA VAL A 46 4.04 12.42 0.14
C VAL A 46 5.02 11.25 0.04
N GLY A 47 6.16 11.34 0.73
CA GLY A 47 7.18 10.28 0.76
C GLY A 47 7.28 9.62 2.14
N SER A 48 7.59 8.32 2.16
CA SER A 48 7.90 7.59 3.40
C SER A 48 9.40 7.31 3.56
N LYS A 49 9.91 7.52 4.77
CA LYS A 49 11.28 7.13 5.15
C LYS A 49 11.40 5.63 5.42
N ASP A 50 10.29 4.96 5.68
CA ASP A 50 10.25 3.53 5.96
C ASP A 50 10.47 2.71 4.67
N PRO A 51 11.49 1.84 4.62
CA PRO A 51 11.78 1.03 3.44
C PRO A 51 10.69 -0.01 3.13
N GLY A 52 10.03 -0.57 4.13
CA GLY A 52 8.93 -1.52 3.95
C GLY A 52 7.70 -0.83 3.37
N LEU A 53 7.37 0.37 3.88
CA LEU A 53 6.25 1.15 3.37
C LEU A 53 6.47 1.56 1.91
N ARG A 54 7.70 1.96 1.55
CA ARG A 54 8.08 2.22 0.14
C ARG A 54 7.94 0.97 -0.73
N HIS A 55 8.29 -0.21 -0.20
CA HIS A 55 8.16 -1.47 -0.94
C HIS A 55 6.69 -1.80 -1.21
N VAL A 56 5.85 -1.75 -0.17
CA VAL A 56 4.40 -1.98 -0.25
C VAL A 56 3.74 -1.02 -1.23
N VAL A 57 4.04 0.28 -1.15
CA VAL A 57 3.54 1.30 -2.09
C VAL A 57 3.92 0.97 -3.53
N LYS A 58 5.16 0.54 -3.77
CA LYS A 58 5.61 0.14 -5.10
C LYS A 58 4.85 -1.09 -5.61
N GLN A 59 4.57 -2.07 -4.77
CA GLN A 59 3.77 -3.25 -5.14
C GLN A 59 2.32 -2.88 -5.48
N LEU A 60 1.72 -1.98 -4.71
CA LEU A 60 0.38 -1.46 -4.97
C LEU A 60 0.31 -0.75 -6.34
N LEU A 61 1.30 0.10 -6.64
CA LEU A 61 1.35 0.86 -7.89
C LEU A 61 1.57 -0.02 -9.13
N ILE A 62 2.38 -1.08 -9.04
CA ILE A 62 2.59 -2.04 -10.15
C ILE A 62 1.28 -2.74 -10.55
N ARG A 63 0.32 -2.84 -9.62
CA ARG A 63 -0.93 -3.57 -9.79
C ARG A 63 -2.14 -2.68 -10.06
N SER A 64 -1.95 -1.36 -10.05
CA SER A 64 -2.99 -0.42 -10.44
C SER A 64 -3.26 -0.60 -11.94
N PRO A 65 -4.49 -0.92 -12.36
CA PRO A 65 -4.84 -0.90 -13.77
C PRO A 65 -4.71 0.54 -14.30
N ASP A 66 -4.28 0.68 -15.56
CA ASP A 66 -4.24 1.94 -16.32
C ASP A 66 -5.65 2.51 -16.53
#